data_AF-A0A8J3PM45-F1
#
_entry.id   AF-A0A8J3PM45-F1
#
_cell.length_a   1.000
_cell.length_b   1.000
_cell.length_c   1.000
_cell.angle_alpha   90.00
_cell.angle_beta   90.00
_cell.angle_gamma   90.00
#
_symmetry.space_group_name_H-M   'P 1'
#
loop_
_entity.id
_entity.type
_entity.pdbx_description
1 polymer ?
#
loop_
_entity_poly.entity_id
_entity_poly.type
_entity_poly.pdbx_seq_one_letter_code
_entity_poly.pdbx_strand_id
1 'polypeptide(L)'
;MTPSRRLDSDPESIGALLVRVRLASGRSQLRVAELLCAASGVPTLTRHEVSRWEREERIPSQRWLRWLAVVLDVPLDELERATAVARARRGDGAGRGWTLRMFRSGSCCVPPVLGVLHIAGRSRRSQPTTSGGSPGGAAGARAG
;
A
#
# COMPACT_ATOMS: atom_id res chain seq x y z
N MET A 1 43.12 -22.12 -2.83
CA MET A 1 41.79 -22.40 -3.42
C MET A 1 40.81 -21.37 -2.90
N THR A 2 40.75 -20.21 -3.56
CA THR A 2 39.79 -19.16 -3.29
C THR A 2 38.46 -19.63 -3.85
N PRO A 3 37.36 -19.72 -3.09
CA PRO A 3 36.07 -19.96 -3.71
C PRO A 3 35.78 -18.74 -4.58
N SER A 4 35.74 -18.98 -5.88
CA SER A 4 35.31 -18.05 -6.91
C SER A 4 34.06 -17.33 -6.45
N ARG A 5 34.09 -15.99 -6.44
CA ARG A 5 32.91 -15.14 -6.39
C ARG A 5 31.91 -15.63 -7.45
N ARG A 6 30.93 -16.44 -7.06
CA ARG A 6 29.65 -16.50 -7.77
C ARG A 6 28.88 -15.23 -7.42
N LEU A 7 29.41 -14.08 -7.85
CA LEU A 7 28.63 -12.85 -7.92
C LEU A 7 28.12 -12.71 -9.34
N ASP A 8 27.45 -13.77 -9.79
CA ASP A 8 26.14 -13.60 -10.38
C ASP A 8 25.25 -13.04 -9.25
N SER A 9 25.50 -11.79 -8.85
CA SER A 9 24.70 -11.11 -7.85
C SER A 9 23.34 -10.96 -8.49
N ASP A 10 22.45 -11.90 -8.20
CA ASP A 10 21.05 -11.79 -8.58
C ASP A 10 20.62 -10.36 -8.31
N PRO A 11 20.08 -9.66 -9.31
CA PRO A 11 19.83 -8.25 -9.17
C PRO A 11 18.95 -8.04 -7.93
N GLU A 12 19.37 -7.17 -7.02
CA GLU A 12 18.70 -6.97 -5.73
C GLU A 12 17.32 -6.38 -5.99
N SER A 13 16.29 -6.96 -5.39
CA SER A 13 14.93 -6.45 -5.51
C SER A 13 14.69 -5.29 -4.53
N ILE A 14 13.69 -4.47 -4.81
CA ILE A 14 13.45 -3.23 -4.06
C ILE A 14 13.29 -3.46 -2.55
N GLY A 15 12.65 -4.55 -2.12
CA GLY A 15 12.46 -4.84 -0.70
C GLY A 15 13.77 -5.12 0.02
N ALA A 16 14.62 -5.97 -0.57
CA ALA A 16 15.94 -6.29 -0.04
C ALA A 16 16.84 -5.05 0.04
N LEU A 17 16.85 -4.23 -1.03
CA LEU A 17 17.58 -2.96 -1.08
C LEU A 17 17.16 -2.02 0.05
N LEU A 18 15.84 -1.83 0.25
CA LEU A 18 15.32 -0.96 1.31
C LEU A 18 15.72 -1.44 2.71
N VAL A 19 15.61 -2.75 2.97
CA VAL A 19 16.02 -3.33 4.26
C VAL A 19 17.51 -3.09 4.50
N ARG A 20 18.35 -3.39 3.50
CA ARG A 20 19.81 -3.24 3.59
C ARG A 20 20.21 -1.80 3.91
N VAL A 21 19.70 -0.84 3.15
CA VAL A 21 20.04 0.59 3.34
C VAL A 21 19.49 1.12 4.66
N ARG A 22 18.27 0.72 5.05
CA ARG A 22 17.69 1.12 6.33
C ARG A 22 18.51 0.61 7.51
N LEU A 23 18.94 -0.66 7.48
CA LEU A 23 19.75 -1.25 8.54
C LEU A 23 21.15 -0.64 8.58
N ALA A 24 21.78 -0.41 7.42
CA ALA A 24 23.08 0.26 7.32
C ALA A 24 23.06 1.69 7.88
N SER A 25 21.93 2.39 7.74
CA SER A 25 21.73 3.72 8.31
C SER A 25 21.25 3.72 9.77
N GLY A 26 21.04 2.54 10.39
CA GLY A 26 20.58 2.41 11.78
C GLY A 26 19.15 2.90 12.01
N ARG A 27 18.34 3.04 10.96
CA ARG A 27 17.00 3.64 11.05
C ARG A 27 15.94 2.56 11.28
N SER A 28 14.95 2.87 12.12
CA SER A 28 13.75 2.05 12.25
C SER A 28 12.77 2.32 11.09
N GLN A 29 11.85 1.40 10.81
CA GLN A 29 10.80 1.60 9.80
C GLN A 29 9.93 2.82 10.13
N LEU A 30 9.64 3.04 11.42
CA LEU A 30 8.92 4.23 11.88
C LEU A 30 9.70 5.49 11.56
N ARG A 31 11.01 5.50 11.83
CA ARG A 31 11.84 6.68 11.55
C ARG A 31 11.89 7.01 10.06
N VAL A 32 11.98 6.01 9.19
CA VAL A 32 11.90 6.21 7.74
C VAL A 32 10.54 6.78 7.34
N ALA A 33 9.45 6.29 7.92
CA ALA A 33 8.11 6.80 7.65
C ALA A 33 7.97 8.29 8.04
N GLU A 34 8.45 8.67 9.21
CA GLU A 34 8.45 10.07 9.66
C GLU A 34 9.25 10.98 8.72
N LEU A 35 10.44 10.53 8.30
CA LEU A 35 11.28 11.28 7.36
C LEU A 35 10.60 11.43 5.99
N LEU A 36 9.92 10.39 5.52
CA LEU A 36 9.14 10.45 4.27
C LEU A 36 7.95 11.40 4.38
N CYS A 37 7.23 11.41 5.51
CA CYS A 37 6.16 12.37 5.76
C CYS A 37 6.70 13.81 5.77
N ALA A 38 7.82 14.04 6.47
CA ALA A 38 8.45 15.36 6.54
C ALA A 38 8.96 15.84 5.18
N ALA A 39 9.60 14.98 4.39
CA ALA A 39 10.13 15.35 3.08
C ALA A 39 9.01 15.55 2.04
N SER A 40 8.01 14.67 2.01
CA SER A 40 6.96 14.70 0.99
C SER A 40 5.80 15.64 1.30
N GLY A 41 5.67 16.11 2.54
CA GLY A 41 4.49 16.85 3.01
C GLY A 41 3.21 16.01 3.09
N VAL A 42 3.29 14.68 2.95
CA VAL A 42 2.15 13.77 2.97
C VAL A 42 2.12 13.01 4.31
N PRO A 43 1.25 13.39 5.28
CA PRO A 43 1.25 12.82 6.63
C PRO A 43 0.59 11.44 6.75
N THR A 44 0.21 10.81 5.63
CA THR A 44 -0.54 9.55 5.62
C THR A 44 0.35 8.32 5.52
N LEU A 45 1.66 8.48 5.29
CA LEU A 45 2.58 7.34 5.20
C LEU A 45 2.93 6.81 6.60
N THR A 46 2.71 5.52 6.81
CA THR A 46 2.94 4.87 8.11
C THR A 46 4.09 3.87 8.05
N ARG A 47 4.59 3.46 9.23
CA ARG A 47 5.55 2.35 9.35
C ARG A 47 5.11 1.08 8.62
N HIS A 48 3.79 0.83 8.54
CA HIS A 48 3.26 -0.38 7.91
C HIS A 48 3.46 -0.34 6.40
N GLU A 49 3.29 0.83 5.77
CA GLU A 49 3.53 1.01 4.34
C GLU A 49 5.00 0.75 4.00
N VAL A 50 5.93 1.27 4.82
CA VAL A 50 7.37 0.96 4.70
C VAL A 50 7.60 -0.56 4.79
N SER A 51 6.99 -1.22 5.78
CA SER A 51 7.16 -2.66 5.93
C SER A 51 6.54 -3.47 4.77
N ARG A 52 5.45 -2.98 4.16
CA ARG A 52 4.84 -3.57 2.96
C ARG A 52 5.77 -3.45 1.75
N TRP A 53 6.51 -2.36 1.64
CA TRP A 53 7.52 -2.19 0.59
C TRP A 53 8.74 -3.08 0.82
N GLU A 54 9.24 -3.16 2.07
CA GLU A 54 10.37 -4.03 2.44
C GLU A 54 10.10 -5.51 2.17
N ARG A 55 8.85 -5.96 2.38
CA ARG A 55 8.43 -7.33 2.06
C ARG A 55 7.96 -7.52 0.63
N GLU A 56 7.99 -6.46 -0.17
CA GLU A 56 7.45 -6.44 -1.53
C GLU A 56 6.02 -6.97 -1.59
N GLU A 57 5.20 -6.69 -0.57
CA GLU A 57 3.74 -6.88 -0.62
C GLU A 57 3.14 -5.82 -1.55
N ARG A 58 3.69 -4.61 -1.51
CA ARG A 58 3.36 -3.50 -2.40
C ARG A 58 4.63 -2.93 -3.00
N ILE A 59 4.60 -2.66 -4.30
CA ILE A 59 5.71 -1.99 -4.98
C ILE A 59 5.50 -0.48 -4.87
N PRO A 60 6.48 0.30 -4.38
CA PRO A 60 6.36 1.75 -4.30
C PRO A 60 6.15 2.38 -5.69
N SER A 61 5.33 3.43 -5.74
CA SER A 61 5.12 4.20 -6.97
C SER A 61 6.30 5.14 -7.24
N GLN A 62 6.42 5.63 -8.48
CA GLN A 62 7.49 6.54 -8.89
C GLN A 62 7.63 7.77 -7.98
N ARG A 63 6.50 8.33 -7.52
CA ARG A 63 6.49 9.46 -6.58
C ARG A 63 7.21 9.10 -5.27
N TRP A 64 6.95 7.91 -4.74
CA TRP A 64 7.58 7.46 -3.50
C TRP A 64 9.05 7.09 -3.70
N LEU A 65 9.43 6.55 -4.86
CA LEU A 65 10.83 6.29 -5.19
C LEU A 65 11.69 7.57 -5.11
N ARG A 66 11.18 8.69 -5.64
CA ARG A 66 11.87 9.99 -5.54
C ARG A 66 12.11 10.43 -4.10
N TRP A 67 11.11 10.26 -3.22
CA TRP A 67 11.26 10.60 -1.80
C TRP A 67 12.14 9.61 -1.04
N LEU A 68 12.09 8.32 -1.41
CA LEU A 68 12.97 7.29 -0.86
C LEU A 68 14.43 7.58 -1.21
N ALA A 69 14.72 8.00 -2.44
CA ALA A 69 16.06 8.41 -2.86
C ALA A 69 16.61 9.51 -1.95
N VAL A 70 15.80 10.54 -1.66
CA VAL A 70 16.18 11.65 -0.78
C VAL A 70 16.37 11.20 0.67
N VAL A 71 15.42 10.43 1.22
CA VAL A 71 15.44 10.05 2.65
C VAL A 71 16.52 9.02 2.98
N LEU A 72 16.75 8.08 2.06
CA LEU A 72 17.70 6.98 2.24
C LEU A 72 19.09 7.30 1.66
N ASP A 73 19.24 8.42 0.97
CA ASP A 73 20.46 8.83 0.29
C ASP A 73 20.95 7.76 -0.72
N VAL A 74 20.02 7.30 -1.56
CA VAL A 74 20.25 6.27 -2.58
C VAL A 74 19.92 6.85 -3.95
N PRO A 75 20.72 6.59 -5.00
CA PRO A 75 20.39 7.03 -6.36
C PRO A 75 19.02 6.51 -6.81
N LEU A 76 18.20 7.38 -7.41
CA LEU A 76 16.87 7.02 -7.90
C LEU A 76 16.94 5.86 -8.92
N ASP A 77 17.93 5.87 -9.80
CA ASP A 77 18.13 4.83 -10.82
C ASP A 77 18.39 3.45 -10.22
N GLU A 78 19.00 3.38 -9.03
CA GLU A 78 19.19 2.11 -8.31
C GLU A 78 17.86 1.56 -7.79
N LEU A 79 17.03 2.42 -7.21
CA LEU A 79 15.69 2.06 -6.74
C LEU A 79 14.77 1.65 -7.91
N GLU A 80 14.85 2.33 -9.06
CA GLU A 80 14.09 1.99 -10.26
C GLU A 80 14.48 0.62 -10.82
N ARG A 81 15.78 0.33 -10.93
CA ARG A 81 16.28 -0.99 -11.34
C ARG A 81 15.82 -2.08 -10.39
N ALA A 82 15.96 -1.88 -9.08
CA ALA A 82 15.51 -2.85 -8.08
C ALA A 82 13.98 -3.05 -8.11
N THR A 83 13.23 -2.01 -8.47
CA THR A 83 11.79 -2.09 -8.68
C THR A 83 11.44 -2.90 -9.93
N ALA A 84 12.18 -2.73 -11.03
CA ALA A 84 12.01 -3.51 -12.25
C ALA A 84 12.22 -5.01 -11.99
N VAL A 85 13.23 -5.35 -11.18
CA VAL A 85 13.49 -6.74 -10.74
C VAL A 85 12.31 -7.30 -9.96
N ALA A 86 11.78 -6.56 -8.98
CA ALA A 86 10.63 -7.01 -8.19
C ALA A 86 9.38 -7.22 -9.06
N ARG A 87 9.16 -6.37 -10.09
CA ARG A 87 8.07 -6.53 -11.06
C ARG A 87 8.28 -7.76 -11.95
N ALA A 88 9.49 -7.97 -12.46
CA ALA A 88 9.83 -9.14 -13.25
C ALA A 88 9.56 -10.44 -12.46
N ARG A 89 10.03 -10.52 -11.22
CA ARG A 89 9.77 -11.67 -10.32
C ARG A 89 8.28 -11.95 -10.09
N ARG A 90 7.44 -10.92 -10.02
CA ARG A 90 5.98 -11.07 -9.93
C ARG A 90 5.35 -11.51 -11.26
N GLY A 91 5.86 -11.00 -12.39
CA GLY A 91 5.42 -11.35 -13.74
C GLY A 91 5.80 -12.77 -14.15
N ASP A 92 6.99 -13.24 -13.75
CA ASP A 92 7.48 -14.60 -14.01
C ASP A 92 6.63 -15.67 -13.29
N GLY A 93 5.90 -15.28 -12.23
CA GLY A 93 4.89 -16.11 -11.57
C GLY A 93 3.55 -16.21 -12.31
N ALA A 94 3.29 -15.36 -13.31
CA ALA A 94 2.05 -15.39 -14.10
C ALA A 94 2.04 -16.48 -15.20
N GLY A 95 3.17 -17.16 -15.43
CA GLY A 95 3.29 -18.28 -16.37
C GLY A 95 3.16 -19.68 -15.76
N ARG A 96 3.11 -19.83 -14.42
CA ARG A 96 2.89 -21.13 -13.75
C ARG A 96 2.13 -20.93 -12.44
N GLY A 97 0.84 -21.28 -12.46
CA GLY A 97 0.08 -21.71 -11.27
C GLY A 97 -0.24 -20.64 -10.24
N TRP A 98 -1.27 -19.84 -10.52
CA TRP A 98 -1.98 -19.09 -9.47
C TRP A 98 -2.83 -20.07 -8.66
N THR A 99 -2.21 -20.74 -7.69
CA THR A 99 -2.92 -21.45 -6.63
C THR A 99 -2.34 -21.07 -5.27
N LEU A 100 -3.09 -20.20 -4.60
CA LEU A 100 -3.19 -20.06 -3.16
C LEU A 100 -1.91 -19.70 -2.37
N ARG A 101 -1.74 -18.41 -2.10
CA ARG A 101 -1.34 -17.99 -0.75
C ARG A 101 -2.30 -16.95 -0.22
N MET A 102 -3.24 -17.43 0.60
CA MET A 102 -4.13 -16.60 1.39
C MET A 102 -3.34 -15.62 2.24
N PHE A 103 -3.69 -14.35 2.05
CA PHE A 103 -4.14 -13.42 3.08
C PHE A 103 -3.83 -13.83 4.53
N ARG A 104 -2.78 -13.24 5.09
CA ARG A 104 -2.63 -13.12 6.55
C ARG A 104 -2.07 -11.74 6.88
N SER A 105 -2.94 -10.74 6.95
CA SER A 105 -2.91 -9.73 8.02
C SER A 105 -4.11 -8.79 7.88
N GLY A 106 -4.89 -8.67 8.95
CA GLY A 106 -6.13 -7.92 9.00
C GLY A 106 -5.97 -6.44 8.67
N SER A 107 -6.83 -5.98 7.76
CA SER A 107 -7.43 -4.64 7.81
C SER A 107 -8.69 -4.71 6.95
N CYS A 108 -9.81 -4.32 7.53
CA CYS A 108 -11.17 -4.39 7.02
C CYS A 108 -11.29 -3.84 5.58
N CYS A 109 -11.51 -4.73 4.62
CA CYS A 109 -12.09 -4.38 3.33
C CYS A 109 -13.28 -5.30 3.11
N VAL A 110 -14.47 -4.73 3.25
CA VAL A 110 -15.75 -5.39 2.92
C VAL A 110 -15.69 -5.81 1.45
N PRO A 111 -15.92 -7.08 1.09
CA PRO A 111 -15.95 -7.48 -0.31
C PRO A 111 -17.18 -6.87 -1.01
N PRO A 112 -17.06 -6.37 -2.25
CA PRO A 112 -18.23 -6.10 -3.07
C PRO A 112 -18.86 -7.44 -3.47
N VAL A 113 -20.09 -7.68 -3.02
CA VAL A 113 -20.92 -8.79 -3.50
C VAL A 113 -21.37 -8.50 -4.94
N LEU A 114 -20.85 -9.26 -5.90
CA LEU A 114 -21.37 -9.41 -7.26
C LEU A 114 -21.21 -10.91 -7.62
N GLY A 115 -22.22 -11.70 -7.97
CA GLY A 115 -23.64 -11.45 -8.10
C GLY A 115 -24.36 -12.73 -8.59
N VAL A 116 -25.70 -12.67 -8.50
CA VAL A 116 -26.70 -13.26 -9.42
C VAL A 116 -26.85 -14.80 -9.48
N LEU A 117 -27.98 -15.32 -8.99
CA LEU A 117 -29.06 -15.90 -9.82
C LEU A 117 -30.33 -16.21 -8.98
N HIS A 118 -31.38 -15.40 -9.12
CA HIS A 118 -32.74 -15.92 -9.08
C HIS A 118 -33.68 -15.02 -9.88
N ILE A 119 -34.35 -15.62 -10.85
CA ILE A 119 -35.40 -15.03 -11.68
C ILE A 119 -36.75 -15.27 -11.00
N ALA A 120 -37.67 -14.34 -11.24
CA ALA A 120 -39.12 -14.35 -11.04
C ALA A 120 -39.65 -13.73 -9.72
N GLY A 121 -40.42 -12.64 -9.85
CA GLY A 121 -41.26 -12.14 -8.76
C GLY A 121 -41.68 -10.67 -8.82
N ARG A 122 -42.46 -10.32 -9.84
CA ARG A 122 -43.34 -9.13 -9.98
C ARG A 122 -43.86 -8.49 -8.65
N SER A 123 -43.60 -7.20 -8.42
CA SER A 123 -44.56 -6.17 -7.89
C SER A 123 -43.83 -4.85 -7.61
N ARG A 124 -44.02 -3.82 -8.45
CA ARG A 124 -44.97 -2.69 -8.26
C ARG A 124 -44.62 -1.71 -7.13
N ARG A 125 -44.29 -0.47 -7.55
CA ARG A 125 -44.58 0.85 -6.92
C ARG A 125 -43.89 1.12 -5.56
N SER A 126 -43.43 2.31 -5.19
CA SER A 126 -43.57 3.69 -5.66
C SER A 126 -42.36 4.48 -5.13
N GLN A 127 -41.97 5.57 -5.80
CA GLN A 127 -41.14 6.61 -5.18
C GLN A 127 -41.98 7.48 -4.22
N PRO A 128 -41.33 8.12 -3.22
CA PRO A 128 -41.48 9.56 -3.06
C PRO A 128 -40.11 10.25 -2.93
N THR A 129 -39.78 11.16 -3.83
CA THR A 129 -39.83 12.63 -3.69
C THR A 129 -38.90 13.24 -2.63
N THR A 130 -38.05 14.10 -3.14
CA THR A 130 -37.09 15.03 -2.53
C THR A 130 -37.68 16.06 -1.58
N SER A 131 -36.76 16.76 -0.89
CA SER A 131 -36.89 18.06 -0.18
C SER A 131 -37.45 17.97 1.24
N GLY A 132 -36.92 18.65 2.24
CA GLY A 132 -35.85 19.65 2.34
C GLY A 132 -35.83 20.22 3.76
N GLY A 133 -34.81 21.01 4.07
CA GLY A 133 -34.87 22.06 5.09
C GLY A 133 -34.72 21.64 6.57
N SER A 134 -33.60 22.02 7.18
CA SER A 134 -33.54 22.25 8.63
C SER A 134 -32.70 23.49 8.91
N PRO A 135 -33.34 24.58 9.34
CA PRO A 135 -32.87 25.42 10.44
C PRO A 135 -33.86 25.23 11.61
N GLY A 136 -33.51 25.35 12.89
CA GLY A 136 -32.60 26.26 13.55
C GLY A 136 -33.36 26.86 14.75
N GLY A 137 -32.81 26.75 15.96
CA GLY A 137 -33.28 27.43 17.18
C GLY A 137 -34.59 26.90 17.79
N ALA A 138 -34.94 27.15 19.04
CA ALA A 138 -34.29 27.75 20.19
C ALA A 138 -35.18 27.49 21.42
N ALA A 139 -34.57 27.54 22.61
CA ALA A 139 -35.10 28.13 23.85
C ALA A 139 -36.27 27.49 24.64
N GLY A 140 -36.11 27.56 25.98
CA GLY A 140 -37.19 27.69 26.97
C GLY A 140 -37.45 26.39 27.75
N ALA A 141 -36.86 26.14 28.92
CA ALA A 141 -37.06 26.78 30.23
C ALA A 141 -38.43 26.50 30.90
N ARG A 142 -38.34 26.23 32.21
CA ARG A 142 -39.36 26.29 33.30
C ARG A 142 -39.99 24.93 33.64
N ALA A 143 -39.72 24.36 34.82
CA ALA A 143 -40.09 24.78 36.18
C ALA A 143 -41.59 24.57 36.46
N GLY A 144 -41.86 23.74 37.45
CA GLY A 144 -43.18 23.35 37.95
C GLY A 144 -43.04 22.14 38.84
#